data_AF-A0A8S3GT49-F1
#
_entry.id   AF-A0A8S3GT49-F1
#
_cell.length_a   1.000
_cell.length_b   1.000
_cell.length_c   1.000
_cell.angle_alpha   90.00
_cell.angle_beta   90.00
_cell.angle_gamma   90.00
#
_symmetry.space_group_name_H-M   'P 1'
#
loop_
_entity.id
_entity.type
_entity.pdbx_description
1 polymer ?
#
loop_
_entity_poly.entity_id
_entity_poly.type
_entity_poly.pdbx_seq_one_letter_code
_entity_poly.pdbx_strand_id
1 'polypeptide(L)'
;MFDNISSLRLIKVSDTVTQAQAMISAEKEEMPFKQSIITEGRVEDWMTKVLEEMRRTNKAITKEAVYYYRFRKTRIGWMYNYQGMVVLAANQIWWSWEVEDTFIKVSKGQKMAMKNYAKQLNTQIEEVVTEIRNPLASNDRKKFNTVLIIDVHAKDIIDKFVRDSILNAREFDWESQLRFYWINDTDELTIRQCTGEFGYGYEYMGLNGRLVITPLTDRIYLTITQALSMYLGCAPAGPA
;
A
#
# COMPACT_ATOMS: atom_id res chain seq x y z
N MET A 1 6.72 20.11 -6.22
CA MET A 1 7.64 19.38 -5.32
C MET A 1 6.97 18.12 -4.80
N PHE A 2 5.69 18.19 -4.39
CA PHE A 2 4.87 17.03 -4.05
C PHE A 2 3.75 16.90 -5.09
N ASP A 3 3.32 15.67 -5.39
CA ASP A 3 2.32 15.41 -6.42
C ASP A 3 0.88 15.67 -5.92
N ASN A 4 0.41 14.92 -4.91
CA ASN A 4 -0.97 15.02 -4.40
C ASN A 4 -1.12 15.75 -3.04
N ILE A 5 -0.15 16.59 -2.65
CA ILE A 5 -0.24 17.38 -1.42
C ILE A 5 -0.86 18.74 -1.73
N SER A 6 -2.02 19.02 -1.13
CA SER A 6 -2.73 20.28 -1.32
C SER A 6 -2.22 21.39 -0.40
N SER A 7 -1.92 21.07 0.87
CA SER A 7 -1.44 22.05 1.84
C SER A 7 -0.69 21.42 3.01
N LEU A 8 0.03 22.26 3.75
CA LEU A 8 0.61 21.92 5.04
C LEU A 8 -0.24 22.53 6.15
N ARG A 9 -0.45 21.80 7.24
CA ARG A 9 -0.97 22.38 8.48
C ARG A 9 0.14 23.17 9.16
N LEU A 10 0.04 24.48 9.09
CA LEU A 10 0.96 25.41 9.75
C LEU A 10 0.34 25.92 11.06
N ILE A 11 1.11 25.87 12.15
CA ILE A 11 0.73 26.43 13.44
C ILE A 11 1.73 27.49 13.85
N LYS A 12 1.24 28.67 14.24
CA LYS A 12 2.06 29.72 14.85
C LYS A 12 2.32 29.35 16.30
N VAL A 13 3.58 29.13 16.66
CA VAL A 13 4.02 28.84 18.03
C VAL A 13 4.38 30.13 18.75
N SER A 14 4.83 31.15 18.02
CA SER A 14 5.01 32.53 18.48
C SER A 14 4.70 33.51 17.35
N ASP A 15 4.80 34.82 17.61
CA ASP A 15 4.59 35.87 16.59
C ASP A 15 5.55 35.75 15.39
N THR A 16 6.70 35.10 15.59
CA THR A 16 7.75 34.93 14.58
C THR A 16 7.88 33.48 14.10
N VAL A 17 7.60 32.50 14.96
CA VAL A 17 7.84 31.08 14.68
C VAL A 17 6.57 30.40 14.19
N THR A 18 6.63 29.89 12.95
CA THR A 18 5.62 29.00 12.38
C THR A 18 6.19 27.59 12.22
N GLN A 19 5.38 26.58 12.50
CA GLN A 19 5.75 25.17 12.35
C GLN A 19 4.77 24.41 11.48
N ALA A 20 5.28 23.59 10.57
CA ALA A 20 4.51 22.59 9.84
C ALA A 20 4.35 21.35 10.71
N GLN A 21 3.10 20.91 10.90
CA GLN A 21 2.75 19.78 11.77
C GLN A 21 2.06 18.62 11.04
N ALA A 22 1.55 18.84 9.83
CA ALA A 22 0.92 17.78 9.04
C ALA A 22 0.96 18.12 7.56
N MET A 23 0.86 17.09 6.73
CA MET A 23 0.51 17.21 5.31
C MET A 23 -0.97 16.90 5.10
N ILE A 24 -1.60 17.64 4.20
CA ILE A 24 -3.00 17.48 3.82
C ILE A 24 -3.05 17.18 2.32
N SER A 25 -3.60 16.02 1.95
CA SER A 25 -3.76 15.61 0.56
C SER A 25 -4.86 16.40 -0.15
N ALA A 26 -4.98 16.26 -1.47
CA ALA A 26 -6.09 16.86 -2.23
C ALA A 26 -7.47 16.36 -1.79
N GLU A 27 -7.56 15.14 -1.26
CA GLU A 27 -8.79 14.57 -0.69
C GLU A 27 -9.08 15.08 0.73
N LYS A 28 -8.21 15.94 1.28
CA LYS A 28 -8.25 16.38 2.68
C LYS A 28 -7.98 15.24 3.66
N GLU A 29 -7.26 14.20 3.24
CA GLU A 29 -6.69 13.24 4.19
C GLU A 29 -5.44 13.87 4.81
N GLU A 30 -5.26 13.66 6.11
CA GLU A 30 -4.19 14.28 6.85
C GLU A 30 -3.20 13.25 7.39
N MET A 31 -1.92 13.55 7.22
CA MET A 31 -0.82 12.83 7.83
C MET A 31 -0.09 13.77 8.79
N PRO A 32 -0.34 13.67 10.12
CA PRO A 32 0.43 14.42 11.11
C PRO A 32 1.88 13.94 11.14
N PHE A 33 2.81 14.89 11.18
CA PHE A 33 4.23 14.58 11.35
C PHE A 33 4.51 14.06 12.75
N LYS A 34 5.44 13.12 12.87
CA LYS A 34 5.94 12.70 14.19
C LYS A 34 6.78 13.81 14.84
N GLN A 35 7.39 14.68 14.03
CA GLN A 35 8.10 15.87 14.50
C GLN A 35 7.71 17.10 13.68
N SER A 36 7.31 18.17 14.38
CA SER A 36 7.02 19.46 13.76
C SER A 36 8.28 20.08 13.15
N ILE A 37 8.14 20.70 11.98
CA ILE A 37 9.23 21.34 11.26
C ILE A 37 9.07 22.85 11.32
N ILE A 38 10.11 23.56 11.77
CA ILE A 38 10.13 25.03 11.81
C ILE A 38 10.24 25.57 10.38
N THR A 39 9.32 26.46 10.00
CA THR A 39 9.25 27.06 8.66
C THR A 39 9.82 28.48 8.64
N GLU A 40 11.05 28.63 9.13
CA GLU A 40 11.79 29.90 9.14
C GLU A 40 13.02 29.83 8.23
N GLY A 41 13.46 30.98 7.72
CA GLY A 41 14.63 31.08 6.85
C GLY A 41 14.31 30.79 5.38
N ARG A 42 15.30 30.26 4.64
CA ARG A 42 15.17 30.00 3.20
C ARG A 42 14.16 28.88 2.96
N VAL A 43 13.30 29.09 1.96
CA VAL A 43 12.21 28.16 1.64
C VAL A 43 12.71 26.77 1.30
N GLU A 44 13.79 26.67 0.53
CA GLU A 44 14.39 25.41 0.11
C GLU A 44 14.84 24.54 1.30
N ASP A 45 15.40 25.17 2.35
CA ASP A 45 15.94 24.47 3.51
C ASP A 45 14.83 23.81 4.34
N TRP A 46 13.78 24.57 4.68
CA TRP A 46 12.68 24.01 5.48
C TRP A 46 11.77 23.10 4.66
N MET A 47 11.61 23.35 3.35
CA MET A 47 10.88 22.42 2.46
C MET A 47 11.61 21.07 2.33
N THR A 48 12.94 21.07 2.29
CA THR A 48 13.73 19.82 2.28
C THR A 48 13.53 19.05 3.59
N LYS A 49 13.54 19.74 4.73
CA LYS A 49 13.22 19.13 6.04
C LYS A 49 11.79 18.56 6.09
N VAL A 50 10.83 19.24 5.48
CA VAL A 50 9.44 18.76 5.36
C VAL A 50 9.38 17.48 4.50
N LEU A 51 10.12 17.41 3.39
CA LEU A 51 10.23 16.21 2.55
C LEU A 51 10.84 15.02 3.31
N GLU A 52 11.93 15.25 4.04
CA GLU A 52 12.56 14.23 4.89
C GLU A 52 11.62 13.74 5.99
N GLU A 53 10.93 14.67 6.66
CA GLU A 53 9.99 14.33 7.73
C GLU A 53 8.75 13.60 7.22
N MET A 54 8.26 13.94 6.03
CA MET A 54 7.20 13.19 5.36
C MET A 54 7.60 11.72 5.19
N ARG A 55 8.78 11.46 4.62
CA ARG A 55 9.27 10.09 4.41
C ARG A 55 9.46 9.35 5.73
N ARG A 56 10.08 10.00 6.72
CA ARG A 56 10.31 9.42 8.06
C ARG A 56 9.01 9.09 8.78
N THR A 57 8.06 10.03 8.78
CA THR A 57 6.73 9.86 9.37
C THR A 57 5.97 8.74 8.68
N ASN A 58 5.89 8.76 7.35
CA ASN A 58 5.18 7.75 6.57
C ASN A 58 5.78 6.34 6.79
N LYS A 59 7.11 6.23 6.82
CA LYS A 59 7.80 4.98 7.17
C LYS A 59 7.42 4.48 8.57
N ALA A 60 7.45 5.37 9.56
CA ALA A 60 7.12 5.01 10.94
C ALA A 60 5.66 4.58 11.10
N ILE A 61 4.71 5.28 10.49
CA ILE A 61 3.28 4.92 10.51
C ILE A 61 3.06 3.60 9.75
N THR A 62 3.75 3.39 8.63
CA THR A 62 3.66 2.13 7.86
C THR A 62 4.16 0.95 8.67
N LYS A 63 5.32 1.07 9.33
CA LYS A 63 5.85 0.03 10.23
C LYS A 63 4.85 -0.31 11.34
N GLU A 64 4.28 0.71 11.97
CA GLU A 64 3.29 0.59 13.03
C GLU A 64 2.02 -0.13 12.53
N ALA A 65 1.53 0.24 11.35
CA ALA A 65 0.36 -0.37 10.72
C ALA A 65 0.59 -1.85 10.39
N VAL A 66 1.78 -2.20 9.88
CA VAL A 66 2.17 -3.58 9.62
C VAL A 66 2.22 -4.39 10.91
N TYR A 67 2.88 -3.87 11.95
CA TYR A 67 3.05 -4.55 13.24
C TYR A 67 1.71 -4.81 13.96
N TYR A 68 0.80 -3.83 13.95
CA TYR A 68 -0.50 -3.94 14.63
C TYR A 68 -1.62 -4.50 13.75
N TYR A 69 -1.31 -5.09 12.60
CA TYR A 69 -2.32 -5.70 11.74
C TYR A 69 -3.10 -6.80 12.47
N ARG A 70 -4.42 -6.65 12.52
CA ARG A 70 -5.35 -7.52 13.27
C ARG A 70 -4.98 -7.72 14.75
N PHE A 71 -4.17 -6.84 15.34
CA PHE A 71 -3.84 -6.90 16.76
C PHE A 71 -5.01 -6.37 17.60
N ARG A 72 -5.71 -7.27 18.29
CA ARG A 72 -6.85 -6.96 19.19
C ARG A 72 -8.03 -6.22 18.54
N LYS A 73 -8.05 -6.07 17.21
CA LYS A 73 -9.10 -5.41 16.43
C LYS A 73 -9.40 -6.24 15.17
N THR A 74 -10.60 -6.08 14.62
CA THR A 74 -10.94 -6.62 13.30
C THR A 74 -10.11 -5.92 12.22
N ARG A 75 -10.04 -6.52 11.01
CA ARG A 75 -9.36 -5.90 9.87
C ARG A 75 -9.94 -4.50 9.58
N ILE A 76 -11.26 -4.38 9.55
CA ILE A 76 -11.96 -3.09 9.38
C ILE A 76 -11.60 -2.10 10.49
N GLY A 77 -11.66 -2.53 11.76
CA GLY A 77 -11.30 -1.68 12.91
C GLY A 77 -9.83 -1.24 12.90
N TRP A 78 -8.93 -2.04 12.33
CA TRP A 78 -7.54 -1.66 12.10
C TRP A 78 -7.42 -0.59 11.01
N MET A 79 -8.14 -0.71 9.89
CA MET A 79 -8.11 0.25 8.76
C MET A 79 -8.53 1.67 9.16
N TYR A 80 -9.42 1.82 10.14
CA TYR A 80 -9.82 3.13 10.66
C TYR A 80 -8.70 3.88 11.38
N ASN A 81 -7.68 3.18 11.91
CA ASN A 81 -6.63 3.83 12.70
C ASN A 81 -5.52 4.46 11.83
N TYR A 82 -5.48 4.17 10.53
CA TYR A 82 -4.40 4.56 9.65
C TYR A 82 -4.91 5.25 8.38
N GLN A 83 -4.05 6.08 7.78
CA GLN A 83 -4.26 6.72 6.49
C GLN A 83 -4.43 5.66 5.40
N GLY A 84 -5.24 5.96 4.39
CA GLY A 84 -5.58 4.99 3.36
C GLY A 84 -4.37 4.48 2.59
N MET A 85 -3.42 5.35 2.24
CA MET A 85 -2.18 4.94 1.59
C MET A 85 -1.41 3.89 2.40
N VAL A 86 -1.32 4.09 3.72
CA VAL A 86 -0.63 3.17 4.64
C VAL A 86 -1.36 1.84 4.73
N VAL A 87 -2.69 1.87 4.85
CA VAL A 87 -3.54 0.66 4.86
C VAL A 87 -3.32 -0.18 3.60
N LEU A 88 -3.24 0.45 2.43
CA LEU A 88 -3.03 -0.25 1.16
C LEU A 88 -1.65 -0.93 1.11
N ALA A 89 -0.59 -0.25 1.53
CA ALA A 89 0.75 -0.82 1.58
C ALA A 89 0.83 -1.99 2.58
N ALA A 90 0.29 -1.81 3.79
CA ALA A 90 0.28 -2.85 4.80
C ALA A 90 -0.56 -4.06 4.38
N ASN A 91 -1.72 -3.85 3.74
CA ASN A 91 -2.52 -4.94 3.19
C ASN A 91 -1.75 -5.77 2.16
N GLN A 92 -0.99 -5.13 1.26
CA GLN A 92 -0.21 -5.85 0.24
C GLN A 92 0.93 -6.68 0.86
N ILE A 93 1.55 -6.20 1.94
CA ILE A 93 2.56 -6.96 2.69
C ILE A 93 1.94 -8.22 3.29
N TRP A 94 0.81 -8.05 3.98
CA TRP A 94 0.13 -9.18 4.62
C TRP A 94 -0.44 -10.17 3.61
N TRP A 95 -0.97 -9.69 2.50
CA TRP A 95 -1.40 -10.56 1.39
C TRP A 95 -0.21 -11.36 0.83
N SER A 96 0.91 -10.72 0.55
CA SER A 96 2.13 -11.41 0.05
C SER A 96 2.58 -12.51 1.01
N TRP A 97 2.58 -12.21 2.31
CA TRP A 97 2.94 -13.19 3.34
C TRP A 97 1.92 -14.34 3.45
N GLU A 98 0.61 -14.05 3.47
CA GLU A 98 -0.45 -15.05 3.60
C GLU A 98 -0.47 -16.03 2.41
N VAL A 99 -0.16 -15.54 1.20
CA VAL A 99 -0.02 -16.38 0.00
C VAL A 99 1.19 -17.30 0.11
N GLU A 100 2.34 -16.77 0.51
CA GLU A 100 3.56 -17.59 0.69
C GLU A 100 3.41 -18.63 1.81
N ASP A 101 2.79 -18.26 2.92
CA ASP A 101 2.43 -19.22 3.99
C ASP A 101 1.45 -20.28 3.49
N THR A 102 0.52 -19.92 2.59
CA THR A 102 -0.38 -20.87 1.95
C THR A 102 0.39 -21.87 1.06
N PHE A 103 1.37 -21.43 0.28
CA PHE A 103 2.26 -22.35 -0.46
C PHE A 103 3.03 -23.29 0.49
N ILE A 104 3.53 -22.77 1.62
CA ILE A 104 4.19 -23.60 2.64
C ILE A 104 3.22 -24.65 3.20
N LYS A 105 1.98 -24.28 3.54
CA LYS A 105 0.95 -25.22 4.02
C LYS A 105 0.64 -26.32 3.00
N VAL A 106 0.54 -25.97 1.72
CA VAL A 106 0.37 -26.95 0.63
C VAL A 106 1.54 -27.92 0.59
N SER A 107 2.78 -27.42 0.65
CA SER A 107 3.98 -28.26 0.65
C SER A 107 4.06 -29.23 1.84
N LYS A 108 3.49 -28.84 2.99
CA LYS A 108 3.34 -29.66 4.21
C LYS A 108 2.18 -30.66 4.14
N GLY A 109 1.48 -30.76 3.00
CA GLY A 109 0.41 -31.73 2.76
C GLY A 109 -1.01 -31.20 2.89
N GLN A 110 -1.21 -29.91 3.23
CA GLN A 110 -2.55 -29.31 3.29
C GLN A 110 -3.06 -28.93 1.89
N LYS A 111 -3.45 -29.92 1.08
CA LYS A 111 -3.84 -29.74 -0.32
C LYS A 111 -4.98 -28.71 -0.55
N MET A 112 -5.83 -28.49 0.45
CA MET A 112 -6.96 -27.55 0.37
C MET A 112 -6.61 -26.13 0.85
N ALA A 113 -5.36 -25.87 1.26
CA ALA A 113 -4.98 -24.58 1.84
C ALA A 113 -5.27 -23.40 0.90
N MET A 114 -4.92 -23.50 -0.39
CA MET A 114 -5.20 -22.43 -1.38
C MET A 114 -6.71 -22.16 -1.54
N LYS A 115 -7.51 -23.22 -1.61
CA LYS A 115 -8.99 -23.10 -1.71
C LYS A 115 -9.60 -22.50 -0.43
N ASN A 116 -9.07 -22.85 0.73
CA ASN A 116 -9.50 -22.27 1.99
C ASN A 116 -9.12 -20.79 2.09
N TYR A 117 -7.94 -20.42 1.59
CA TYR A 117 -7.51 -19.02 1.52
C TYR A 117 -8.39 -18.19 0.57
N ALA A 118 -8.76 -18.73 -0.60
CA ALA A 118 -9.72 -18.09 -1.50
C ALA A 118 -11.08 -17.81 -0.82
N LYS A 119 -11.58 -18.74 0.00
CA LYS A 119 -12.81 -18.54 0.80
C LYS A 119 -12.60 -17.44 1.85
N GLN A 120 -11.46 -17.42 2.53
CA GLN A 120 -11.13 -16.38 3.49
C GLN A 120 -11.10 -14.99 2.84
N LEU A 121 -10.52 -14.86 1.64
CA LEU A 121 -10.53 -13.59 0.89
C LEU A 121 -11.95 -13.15 0.53
N ASN A 122 -12.82 -14.06 0.11
CA ASN A 122 -14.24 -13.77 -0.12
C ASN A 122 -14.91 -13.19 1.13
N THR A 123 -14.73 -13.81 2.30
CA THR A 123 -15.28 -13.29 3.56
C THR A 123 -14.73 -11.90 3.89
N GLN A 124 -13.44 -11.65 3.69
CA GLN A 124 -12.86 -10.32 3.92
C GLN A 124 -13.44 -9.25 2.98
N ILE A 125 -13.70 -9.60 1.72
CA ILE A 125 -14.37 -8.72 0.76
C ILE A 125 -15.80 -8.42 1.22
N GLU A 126 -16.55 -9.44 1.64
CA GLU A 126 -17.92 -9.28 2.16
C GLU A 126 -17.97 -8.36 3.40
N GLU A 127 -16.99 -8.48 4.31
CA GLU A 127 -16.84 -7.57 5.45
C GLU A 127 -16.66 -6.10 5.01
N VAL A 128 -15.76 -5.85 4.04
CA VAL A 128 -15.53 -4.50 3.50
C VAL A 128 -16.76 -3.96 2.77
N VAL A 129 -17.43 -4.79 1.96
CA VAL A 129 -18.65 -4.40 1.24
C VAL A 129 -19.77 -4.05 2.22
N THR A 130 -19.91 -4.81 3.30
CA THR A 130 -20.88 -4.54 4.35
C THR A 130 -20.60 -3.20 5.02
N GLU A 131 -19.33 -2.90 5.31
CA GLU A 131 -18.93 -1.64 5.90
C GLU A 131 -19.20 -0.43 4.98
N ILE A 132 -18.95 -0.56 3.68
CA ILE A 132 -19.21 0.51 2.69
C ILE A 132 -20.71 0.88 2.61
N ARG A 133 -21.61 -0.07 2.90
CA ARG A 133 -23.06 0.16 2.90
C ARG A 133 -23.51 1.01 4.10
N ASN A 134 -22.72 1.08 5.16
CA ASN A 134 -23.01 1.94 6.30
C ASN A 134 -22.70 3.42 5.96
N PRO A 135 -23.24 4.38 6.75
CA PRO A 135 -22.82 5.78 6.68
C PRO A 135 -21.33 5.90 7.04
N LEU A 136 -20.55 6.53 6.17
CA LEU A 136 -19.09 6.67 6.30
C LEU A 136 -18.66 8.10 5.97
N ALA A 137 -17.59 8.56 6.61
CA ALA A 137 -16.91 9.78 6.20
C ALA A 137 -16.38 9.66 4.77
N SER A 138 -16.22 10.78 4.07
CA SER A 138 -15.78 10.79 2.67
C SER A 138 -14.45 10.07 2.46
N ASN A 139 -13.47 10.32 3.33
CA ASN A 139 -12.15 9.68 3.27
C ASN A 139 -12.22 8.18 3.56
N ASP A 140 -12.99 7.76 4.55
CA ASP A 140 -13.13 6.32 4.85
C ASP A 140 -13.85 5.59 3.72
N ARG A 141 -14.89 6.18 3.11
CA ARG A 141 -15.54 5.60 1.93
C ARG A 141 -14.55 5.44 0.76
N LYS A 142 -13.73 6.46 0.48
CA LYS A 142 -12.68 6.37 -0.55
C LYS A 142 -11.64 5.31 -0.21
N LYS A 143 -11.22 5.23 1.05
CA LYS A 143 -10.27 4.23 1.57
C LYS A 143 -10.80 2.81 1.34
N PHE A 144 -12.01 2.51 1.81
CA PHE A 144 -12.60 1.18 1.64
C PHE A 144 -12.87 0.83 0.18
N ASN A 145 -13.32 1.76 -0.65
CA ASN A 145 -13.46 1.53 -2.11
C ASN A 145 -12.11 1.16 -2.74
N THR A 146 -11.04 1.83 -2.33
CA THR A 146 -9.69 1.58 -2.85
C THR A 146 -9.14 0.24 -2.39
N VAL A 147 -9.37 -0.12 -1.12
CA VAL A 147 -9.04 -1.45 -0.58
C VAL A 147 -9.82 -2.53 -1.32
N LEU A 148 -11.12 -2.33 -1.57
CA LEU A 148 -11.96 -3.29 -2.28
C LEU A 148 -11.43 -3.60 -3.67
N ILE A 149 -10.95 -2.60 -4.42
CA ILE A 149 -10.32 -2.81 -5.73
C ILE A 149 -9.11 -3.75 -5.63
N ILE A 150 -8.25 -3.56 -4.63
CA ILE A 150 -7.06 -4.41 -4.42
C ILE A 150 -7.48 -5.81 -3.97
N ASP A 151 -8.43 -5.93 -3.04
CA ASP A 151 -8.88 -7.21 -2.50
C ASP A 151 -9.54 -8.09 -3.57
N VAL A 152 -10.35 -7.49 -4.47
CA VAL A 152 -10.95 -8.21 -5.61
C VAL A 152 -9.87 -8.71 -6.55
N HIS A 153 -8.89 -7.88 -6.90
CA HIS A 153 -7.77 -8.29 -7.74
C HIS A 153 -6.94 -9.42 -7.10
N ALA A 154 -6.63 -9.30 -5.81
CA ALA A 154 -5.93 -10.33 -5.03
C ALA A 154 -6.70 -11.66 -5.05
N LYS A 155 -8.01 -11.62 -4.84
CA LYS A 155 -8.88 -12.80 -4.93
C LYS A 155 -8.86 -13.41 -6.34
N ASP A 156 -8.93 -12.61 -7.39
CA ASP A 156 -8.90 -13.11 -8.77
C ASP A 156 -7.58 -13.83 -9.10
N ILE A 157 -6.46 -13.36 -8.57
CA ILE A 157 -5.16 -14.06 -8.64
C ILE A 157 -5.24 -15.42 -7.92
N ILE A 158 -5.77 -15.46 -6.70
CA ILE A 158 -5.85 -16.72 -5.94
C ILE A 158 -6.82 -17.71 -6.59
N ASP A 159 -7.95 -17.25 -7.13
CA ASP A 159 -8.87 -18.11 -7.87
C ASP A 159 -8.20 -18.69 -9.14
N LYS A 160 -7.34 -17.90 -9.80
CA LYS A 160 -6.49 -18.41 -10.88
C LYS A 160 -5.53 -19.49 -10.37
N PHE A 161 -4.86 -19.28 -9.23
CA PHE A 161 -3.95 -20.28 -8.65
C PHE A 161 -4.67 -21.59 -8.30
N VAL A 162 -5.90 -21.51 -7.77
CA VAL A 162 -6.73 -22.70 -7.49
C VAL A 162 -7.10 -23.43 -8.77
N ARG A 163 -7.53 -22.71 -9.82
CA ARG A 163 -7.95 -23.29 -11.10
C ARG A 163 -6.78 -23.93 -11.86
N ASP A 164 -5.65 -23.24 -11.93
CA ASP A 164 -4.49 -23.64 -12.72
C ASP A 164 -3.52 -24.52 -11.89
N SER A 165 -3.84 -24.80 -10.63
CA SER A 165 -3.03 -25.60 -9.71
C SER A 165 -1.61 -25.06 -9.51
N ILE A 166 -1.50 -23.73 -9.33
CA ILE A 166 -0.27 -23.06 -8.93
C ILE A 166 -0.08 -23.29 -7.43
N LEU A 167 0.95 -24.05 -7.06
CA LEU A 167 1.14 -24.57 -5.70
C LEU A 167 2.51 -24.26 -5.11
N ASN A 168 3.37 -23.55 -5.84
CA ASN A 168 4.72 -23.22 -5.40
C ASN A 168 5.06 -21.73 -5.63
N ALA A 169 5.72 -21.12 -4.64
CA ALA A 169 6.18 -19.73 -4.71
C ALA A 169 7.27 -19.47 -5.77
N ARG A 170 7.85 -20.51 -6.38
CA ARG A 170 8.79 -20.39 -7.50
C ARG A 170 8.12 -20.40 -8.88
N GLU A 171 6.80 -20.55 -8.93
CA GLU A 171 6.08 -20.52 -10.20
C GLU A 171 5.96 -19.08 -10.71
N PHE A 172 6.11 -18.94 -12.03
CA PHE A 172 6.09 -17.63 -12.68
C PHE A 172 4.81 -16.85 -12.39
N ASP A 173 3.66 -17.52 -12.30
CA ASP A 173 2.38 -16.90 -11.96
C ASP A 173 2.39 -16.15 -10.63
N TRP A 174 3.18 -16.60 -9.64
CA TRP A 174 3.41 -15.85 -8.40
C TRP A 174 4.52 -14.82 -8.55
N GLU A 175 5.64 -15.19 -9.16
CA GLU A 175 6.78 -14.28 -9.33
C GLU A 175 6.43 -13.03 -10.16
N SER A 176 5.49 -13.15 -11.12
CA SER A 176 5.01 -12.06 -11.95
C SER A 176 4.15 -11.06 -11.20
N GLN A 177 3.67 -11.38 -10.00
CA GLN A 177 2.87 -10.46 -9.18
C GLN A 177 3.76 -9.41 -8.49
N LEU A 178 3.20 -8.23 -8.26
CA LEU A 178 3.85 -7.19 -7.47
C LEU A 178 3.72 -7.53 -5.98
N ARG A 179 4.82 -7.91 -5.36
CA ARG A 179 4.85 -8.44 -3.99
C ARG A 179 5.53 -7.46 -3.05
N PHE A 180 5.00 -7.31 -1.84
CA PHE A 180 5.44 -6.32 -0.86
C PHE A 180 6.00 -7.03 0.36
N TYR A 181 7.18 -6.61 0.81
CA TYR A 181 7.89 -7.24 1.92
C TYR A 181 8.40 -6.18 2.87
N TRP A 182 8.10 -6.33 4.16
CA TRP A 182 8.83 -5.61 5.19
C TRP A 182 10.13 -6.38 5.48
N ILE A 183 11.28 -5.80 5.17
CA ILE A 183 12.58 -6.41 5.40
C ILE A 183 13.06 -6.01 6.78
N ASN A 184 13.12 -6.97 7.72
CA ASN A 184 13.48 -6.69 9.11
C ASN A 184 14.92 -6.16 9.26
N ASP A 185 15.86 -6.63 8.44
CA ASP A 185 17.28 -6.27 8.55
C ASP A 185 17.54 -4.80 8.21
N THR A 186 16.89 -4.29 7.16
CA THR A 186 16.97 -2.89 6.74
C THR A 186 15.89 -2.01 7.38
N ASP A 187 14.88 -2.64 7.97
CA ASP A 187 13.65 -2.00 8.44
C ASP A 187 12.96 -1.18 7.34
N GLU A 188 12.95 -1.69 6.11
CA GLU A 188 12.38 -1.02 4.93
C GLU A 188 11.30 -1.87 4.25
N LEU A 189 10.31 -1.21 3.67
CA LEU A 189 9.37 -1.80 2.75
C LEU A 189 10.03 -1.95 1.37
N THR A 190 10.07 -3.16 0.88
CA THR A 190 10.65 -3.55 -0.39
C THR A 190 9.59 -4.18 -1.29
N ILE A 191 9.53 -3.76 -2.53
CA ILE A 191 8.64 -4.30 -3.56
C ILE A 191 9.46 -5.20 -4.46
N ARG A 192 8.96 -6.41 -4.76
CA ARG A 192 9.57 -7.35 -5.70
C ARG A 192 8.60 -7.74 -6.79
N GLN A 193 9.10 -7.81 -8.02
CA GLN A 193 8.39 -8.39 -9.16
C GLN A 193 9.39 -9.05 -10.09
N CYS A 194 9.20 -10.33 -10.38
CA CYS A 194 10.18 -11.19 -11.03
C CYS A 194 11.57 -11.02 -10.40
N THR A 195 12.54 -10.53 -11.17
CA THR A 195 13.93 -10.29 -10.74
C THR A 195 14.17 -8.88 -10.20
N GLY A 196 13.20 -7.98 -10.36
CA GLY A 196 13.29 -6.60 -9.90
C GLY A 196 13.00 -6.46 -8.42
N GLU A 197 13.81 -5.66 -7.74
CA GLU A 197 13.63 -5.27 -6.33
C GLU A 197 13.72 -3.75 -6.21
N PHE A 198 12.74 -3.14 -5.54
CA PHE A 198 12.59 -1.68 -5.42
C PHE A 198 12.31 -1.29 -3.97
N GLY A 199 13.02 -0.29 -3.46
CA GLY A 199 12.68 0.33 -2.18
C GLY A 199 11.39 1.15 -2.30
N TYR A 200 10.54 1.08 -1.29
CA TYR A 200 9.36 1.93 -1.22
C TYR A 200 9.77 3.40 -0.98
N GLY A 201 9.27 4.33 -1.78
CA GLY A 201 9.72 5.73 -1.75
C GLY A 201 9.22 6.55 -0.54
N TYR A 202 8.23 6.05 0.20
CA TYR A 202 7.57 6.71 1.34
C TYR A 202 7.07 8.14 1.07
N GLU A 203 6.84 8.50 -0.19
CA GLU A 203 6.18 9.75 -0.54
C GLU A 203 4.71 9.68 -0.15
N TYR A 204 4.22 10.64 0.63
CA TYR A 204 2.80 10.67 1.00
C TYR A 204 1.99 11.26 -0.15
N MET A 205 0.99 10.52 -0.62
CA MET A 205 0.13 10.93 -1.73
C MET A 205 -1.35 10.92 -1.37
N GLY A 206 -1.72 10.68 -0.10
CA GLY A 206 -3.13 10.61 0.31
C GLY A 206 -3.94 9.51 -0.41
N LEU A 207 -5.22 9.80 -0.65
CA LEU A 207 -6.20 8.87 -1.21
C LEU A 207 -6.42 9.15 -2.70
N ASN A 208 -5.36 8.97 -3.50
CA ASN A 208 -5.48 9.00 -4.95
C ASN A 208 -6.46 7.94 -5.43
N GLY A 209 -7.39 8.32 -6.30
CA GLY A 209 -8.30 7.37 -6.93
C GLY A 209 -7.53 6.24 -7.61
N ARG A 210 -7.99 5.00 -7.43
CA ARG A 210 -7.43 3.83 -8.14
C ARG A 210 -8.39 3.36 -9.22
N LEU A 211 -7.82 3.01 -10.37
CA LEU A 211 -8.52 2.28 -11.41
C LEU A 211 -8.55 0.79 -11.05
N VAL A 212 -9.55 0.10 -11.58
CA VAL A 212 -9.66 -1.35 -11.45
C VAL A 212 -8.46 -2.01 -12.13
N ILE A 213 -7.85 -2.98 -11.44
CA ILE A 213 -6.70 -3.71 -11.96
C ILE A 213 -7.21 -4.81 -12.90
N THR A 214 -6.64 -4.87 -14.09
CA THR A 214 -6.97 -5.83 -15.14
C THR A 214 -5.71 -6.60 -15.58
N PRO A 215 -5.85 -7.74 -16.27
CA PRO A 215 -4.70 -8.45 -16.84
C PRO A 215 -3.83 -7.58 -17.78
N LEU A 216 -4.43 -6.55 -18.40
CA LEU A 216 -3.67 -5.60 -19.22
C LEU A 216 -2.79 -4.69 -18.35
N THR A 217 -3.32 -4.15 -17.26
CA THR A 217 -2.53 -3.32 -16.34
C THR A 217 -1.44 -4.12 -15.63
N ASP A 218 -1.66 -5.40 -15.34
CA ASP A 218 -0.62 -6.27 -14.76
C ASP A 218 0.58 -6.42 -15.69
N ARG A 219 0.33 -6.61 -16.99
CA ARG A 219 1.39 -6.67 -18.00
C ARG A 219 2.13 -5.36 -18.14
N ILE A 220 1.43 -4.22 -17.99
CA ILE A 220 2.06 -2.91 -17.97
C ILE A 220 2.99 -2.81 -16.77
N TYR A 221 2.55 -3.15 -15.56
CA TYR A 221 3.42 -3.15 -14.37
C TYR A 221 4.64 -4.05 -14.56
N LEU A 222 4.46 -5.28 -15.04
CA LEU A 222 5.56 -6.21 -15.30
C LEU A 222 6.59 -5.64 -16.29
N THR A 223 6.12 -4.99 -17.35
CA THR A 223 7.00 -4.36 -18.35
C THR A 223 7.77 -3.19 -17.75
N ILE A 224 7.08 -2.34 -16.97
CA ILE A 224 7.67 -1.14 -16.36
C ILE A 224 8.70 -1.55 -15.31
N THR A 225 8.38 -2.48 -14.41
CA THR A 225 9.31 -2.91 -13.36
C THR A 225 10.51 -3.63 -13.95
N GLN A 226 10.32 -4.48 -14.96
CA GLN A 226 11.46 -5.12 -15.63
C GLN A 226 12.36 -4.09 -16.33
N ALA A 227 11.81 -3.12 -17.05
CA ALA A 227 12.59 -2.05 -17.67
C ALA A 227 13.33 -1.21 -16.61
N LEU A 228 12.65 -0.86 -15.52
CA LEU A 228 13.23 -0.08 -14.41
C LEU A 228 14.38 -0.84 -13.73
N SER A 229 14.26 -2.15 -13.54
CA SER A 229 15.34 -2.99 -12.98
C SER A 229 16.59 -3.02 -13.87
N MET A 230 16.44 -2.73 -15.16
CA MET A 230 17.52 -2.65 -16.14
C MET A 230 17.96 -1.19 -16.41
N TYR A 231 17.45 -0.22 -15.66
CA TYR A 231 17.67 1.22 -15.88
C TYR A 231 17.27 1.70 -17.28
N LEU A 232 16.23 1.08 -17.85
CA LEU A 232 15.66 1.43 -19.15
C LEU A 232 14.34 2.20 -18.98
N GLY A 233 14.03 3.04 -19.96
CA GLY A 233 12.69 3.60 -20.12
C GLY A 233 11.70 2.55 -20.66
N CYS A 234 10.41 2.79 -20.44
CA CYS A 234 9.33 1.96 -20.97
C CYS A 234 8.47 2.76 -21.97
N ALA A 235 8.05 2.12 -23.06
CA ALA A 235 7.11 2.69 -24.03
C ALA A 235 5.91 1.75 -24.24
N PRO A 236 4.97 1.65 -23.27
CA PRO A 236 3.78 0.85 -23.43
C PRO A 236 2.89 1.45 -24.54
N ALA A 237 2.59 0.66 -25.57
CA ALA A 237 1.75 1.07 -26.70
C ALA A 237 0.40 0.34 -26.66
N GLY A 238 -0.68 1.09 -26.78
CA GLY A 238 -2.05 0.58 -26.86
C GLY A 238 -3.03 1.67 -27.32
N PRO A 239 -4.21 1.31 -27.83
CA PRO A 239 -5.25 2.29 -28.16
C PRO A 239 -5.74 3.01 -26.90
N ALA A 240 -6.01 4.31 -27.02
CA ALA A 240 -6.61 5.14 -25.98
C ALA A 240 -8.12 4.88 -25.84
#